data_AF-N1ZR27-F1
#
_entry.id   AF-N1ZR27-F1
#
_cell.length_a   1.000
_cell.length_b   1.000
_cell.length_c   1.000
_cell.angle_alpha   90.00
_cell.angle_beta   90.00
_cell.angle_gamma   90.00
#
_symmetry.space_group_name_H-M   'P 1'
#
loop_
_entity.id
_entity.type
_entity.pdbx_description
1 polymer ?
#
loop_
_entity_poly.entity_id
_entity_poly.type
_entity_poly.pdbx_seq_one_letter_code
_entity_poly.pdbx_strand_id
1 'polypeptide(L)' 'MKIGFNVLGIDYSPIKGGKGNIEFLIHLQKDEDKGGQNLWSGTVSEVVERAVEGL' A
#
# COMPACT_ATOMS: atom_id res chain seq x y z
N MET A 1 -4.74 3.35 11.21
CA MET A 1 -5.28 2.75 12.45
C MET A 1 -6.58 3.41 12.93
N LYS A 2 -6.65 4.74 13.05
CA LYS A 2 -7.82 5.49 13.56
C LYS A 2 -9.18 5.24 12.86
N ILE A 3 -9.19 4.74 11.64
CA ILE A 3 -10.41 4.54 10.84
C ILE A 3 -10.86 3.05 10.74
N GLY A 4 -10.27 2.15 11.53
CA GLY A 4 -10.73 0.75 11.60
C GLY A 4 -10.34 -0.13 10.40
N PHE A 5 -9.20 0.14 9.75
CA PHE A 5 -8.68 -0.71 8.68
C PHE A 5 -7.29 -1.27 9.00
N ASN A 6 -7.19 -2.59 8.88
CA ASN A 6 -5.95 -3.33 8.85
C ASN A 6 -5.27 -3.13 7.50
N VAL A 7 -3.95 -2.91 7.50
CA VAL A 7 -3.12 -2.93 6.29
C VAL A 7 -2.60 -4.35 6.10
N LEU A 8 -3.02 -5.01 5.02
CA LEU A 8 -2.63 -6.38 4.70
C LEU A 8 -1.49 -6.44 3.69
N GLY A 9 -1.38 -5.43 2.83
CA GLY A 9 -0.34 -5.37 1.80
C GLY A 9 -0.24 -4.00 1.15
N ILE A 10 0.96 -3.68 0.69
CA ILE A 10 1.25 -2.49 -0.11
C ILE A 10 2.07 -2.93 -1.32
N ASP A 11 1.70 -2.41 -2.49
CA ASP A 11 2.44 -2.59 -3.74
C ASP A 11 2.29 -1.34 -4.63
N TYR A 12 2.78 -1.39 -5.88
CA TYR A 12 2.61 -0.33 -6.87
C TYR A 12 1.72 -0.76 -8.04
N SER A 13 1.11 0.23 -8.69
CA SER A 13 0.34 0.04 -9.92
C SER A 13 1.28 -0.29 -11.08
N PRO A 14 0.96 -1.29 -11.93
CA PRO A 14 1.77 -1.64 -13.09
C PRO A 14 1.72 -0.57 -14.20
N ILE A 15 0.91 0.47 -14.05
CA ILE A 15 0.80 1.60 -14.98
C ILE A 15 0.96 2.93 -14.24
N LYS A 16 1.55 3.91 -14.93
CA LYS A 16 1.63 5.29 -14.45
C LYS A 16 0.26 5.97 -14.57
N GLY A 17 -0.06 6.83 -13.60
CA GLY A 17 -1.24 7.68 -13.62
C GLY A 17 -1.16 8.77 -14.69
N GLY A 18 -2.22 9.60 -14.79
CA GLY A 18 -2.43 10.49 -15.94
C GLY A 18 -1.31 11.49 -16.28
N LYS A 19 -0.45 11.87 -15.32
CA LYS A 19 0.71 12.74 -15.55
C LYS A 19 2.06 12.02 -15.54
N GLY A 20 2.06 10.69 -15.64
CA GLY A 20 3.27 9.88 -15.50
C GLY A 20 3.66 9.57 -14.05
N ASN A 21 2.77 9.84 -13.08
CA ASN A 21 3.05 9.56 -11.67
C ASN A 21 3.00 8.05 -11.39
N ILE A 22 3.92 7.56 -10.56
CA ILE A 22 3.79 6.23 -9.94
C ILE A 22 2.60 6.28 -8.98
N GLU A 23 1.73 5.28 -9.05
CA GLU A 23 0.59 5.10 -8.15
C GLU A 23 0.78 3.83 -7.31
N PHE A 24 0.27 3.84 -6.08
CA PHE A 24 0.42 2.73 -5.15
C PHE A 24 -0.92 2.05 -4.87
N LEU A 25 -0.85 0.75 -4.61
CA LEU A 25 -1.98 -0.09 -4.27
C LEU A 25 -1.87 -0.49 -2.79
N ILE A 26 -2.99 -0.44 -2.08
CA ILE A 26 -3.07 -0.87 -0.69
C ILE A 26 -4.22 -1.87 -0.52
N HIS A 27 -3.91 -3.01 0.09
CA HIS A 27 -4.90 -3.99 0.48
C HIS A 27 -5.33 -3.75 1.92
N LEU A 28 -6.57 -3.30 2.10
CA LEU A 28 -7.16 -2.99 3.40
C LEU A 28 -8.21 -4.02 3.79
N GLN A 29 -8.28 -4.34 5.08
CA GLN A 29 -9.37 -5.12 5.68
C GLN A 29 -10.01 -4.31 6.80
N LYS A 30 -11.34 -4.21 6.81
CA LYS A 30 -12.06 -3.54 7.90
C LYS A 30 -12.02 -4.41 9.17
N ASP A 31 -11.72 -3.80 10.31
CA ASP A 31 -11.69 -4.43 11.63
C ASP A 31 -12.18 -3.40 12.67
N GLU A 32 -13.45 -3.53 13.06
CA GLU A 32 -14.11 -2.63 14.00
C GLU A 32 -13.87 -3.03 15.47
N ASP A 33 -13.47 -4.28 15.71
CA ASP A 33 -13.34 -4.84 17.05
C ASP A 33 -11.98 -4.53 17.67
N LYS A 34 -10.90 -4.69 16.89
CA LYS A 34 -9.52 -4.46 17.36
C LYS A 34 -8.98 -3.08 16.97
N GLY A 35 -9.72 -2.35 16.13
CA GLY A 35 -9.23 -1.17 15.45
C GLY A 35 -8.21 -1.51 14.36
N GLY A 36 -7.91 -0.56 13.48
CA GLY A 36 -7.02 -0.83 12.35
C GLY A 36 -5.57 -1.05 12.79
N GLN A 37 -4.93 -2.11 12.32
CA GLN A 37 -3.53 -2.47 12.61
C GLN A 37 -2.68 -2.47 11.33
N ASN A 38 -1.35 -2.49 11.47
CA ASN A 38 -0.47 -2.78 10.34
C ASN A 38 -0.07 -4.26 10.42
N LEU A 39 -0.60 -5.08 9.52
CA LEU A 39 -0.32 -6.51 9.45
C LEU A 39 0.62 -6.85 8.27
N TRP A 40 0.99 -5.85 7.47
CA TRP A 40 1.97 -5.99 6.41
C TRP A 40 3.40 -5.88 6.97
N SER A 41 4.26 -6.82 6.57
CA SER A 41 5.63 -6.95 7.08
C SER A 41 6.71 -6.31 6.20
N GLY A 42 6.34 -5.77 5.03
CA GLY A 42 7.30 -5.12 4.13
C GLY A 42 7.60 -3.67 4.52
N THR A 43 8.51 -3.05 3.78
CA THR A 43 8.84 -1.63 3.96
C THR A 43 8.38 -0.79 2.77
N VAL A 44 8.00 0.46 3.05
CA VAL A 44 7.60 1.40 1.99
C VAL A 44 8.76 1.65 1.02
N SER A 45 9.99 1.73 1.51
CA SER A 45 11.17 1.97 0.69
C SER A 45 11.37 0.88 -0.38
N GLU A 46 11.20 -0.40 -0.02
CA GLU A 46 11.30 -1.52 -0.97
C GLU A 46 10.22 -1.42 -2.06
N VAL A 47 9.00 -1.02 -1.72
CA VAL A 47 7.93 -0.85 -2.71
C VAL A 47 8.22 0.31 -3.65
N VAL A 48 8.77 1.42 -3.13
CA VAL A 48 9.17 2.57 -3.93
C VAL A 48 10.31 2.20 -4.88
N GLU A 49 11.33 1.51 -4.39
CA GLU A 49 12.47 1.05 -5.20
C GLU A 49 12.00 0.15 -6.35
N ARG A 50 11.19 -0.88 -6.04
CA ARG A 50 10.59 -1.76 -7.06
C ARG A 50 9.75 -1.00 -8.08
N ALA A 51 9.03 0.04 -7.65
CA ALA A 51 8.19 0.84 -8.56
C ALA A 51 9.03 1.73 -9.49
N VAL A 52 10.13 2.30 -8.98
CA VAL A 52 11.06 3.11 -9.78
C VAL A 52 11.80 2.26 -10.82
N GLU A 53 12.18 1.04 -10.47
CA GLU A 53 12.83 0.11 -11.40
C GLU A 53 11.87 -0.47 -12.45
N GLY A 54 10.61 -0.68 -12.07
CA GLY A 54 9.62 -1.37 -12.90
C GLY A 54 8.83 -0.51 -13.89
N LEU A 55 8.99 0.83 -13.89
CA LEU A 55 8.08 1.77 -14.58
C LEU A 55 8.75 2.86 -15.43
#